data_AF-A0A2W6YSV6-F1
#
_entry.id   AF-A0A2W6YSV6-F1
#
_cell.length_a   1.000
_cell.length_b   1.000
_cell.length_c   1.000
_cell.angle_alpha   90.00
_cell.angle_beta   90.00
_cell.angle_gamma   90.00
#
_symmetry.space_group_name_H-M   'P 1'
#
loop_
_entity.id
_entity.type
_entity.pdbx_description
1 polymer ?
#
loop_
_entity_poly.entity_id
_entity_poly.type
_entity_poly.pdbx_seq_one_letter_code
_entity_poly.pdbx_strand_id
1 'polypeptide(L)'
;MTIAERQFFILLLLLLQRDARIEQLEYEATHDHLTGAYNRSTFYTLLEHACQQRDRQFALLFCDLNDFKGINDTHGHAAGDLALAQTARRILGATRVGDA
;
A
#
# COMPACT_ATOMS: atom_id res chain seq x y z
N MET A 1 19.19 32.34 21.13
CA MET A 1 17.90 31.69 20.88
C MET A 1 17.07 31.75 22.15
N THR A 2 15.95 32.46 22.13
CA THR A 2 15.08 32.68 23.29
C THR A 2 14.35 31.39 23.67
N ILE A 3 13.82 31.32 24.91
CA ILE A 3 12.99 30.18 25.35
C ILE A 3 11.77 30.02 24.43
N ALA A 4 11.16 31.12 24.00
CA ALA A 4 10.02 31.13 23.08
C ALA A 4 10.38 30.55 21.70
N GLU A 5 11.54 30.92 21.13
CA GLU A 5 12.03 30.35 19.86
C GLU A 5 12.25 28.84 19.97
N ARG A 6 12.78 28.36 21.10
CA ARG A 6 12.99 26.93 21.35
C ARG A 6 11.66 26.19 21.48
N GLN A 7 10.69 26.75 22.19
CA GLN A 7 9.35 26.18 22.33
C GLN A 7 8.61 26.13 20.99
N PHE A 8 8.71 27.19 20.19
CA PHE A 8 8.13 27.22 18.85
C PHE A 8 8.75 26.15 17.93
N PHE A 9 10.08 26.01 17.94
CA PHE A 9 10.76 24.98 17.15
C PHE A 9 10.37 23.55 17.58
N ILE A 10 10.28 23.28 18.89
CA ILE A 10 9.82 21.98 19.40
C ILE A 10 8.38 21.71 18.98
N LEU A 11 7.49 22.70 19.09
CA LEU A 11 6.10 22.57 18.66
C LEU A 11 6.01 22.25 17.16
N LEU A 12 6.79 22.94 16.33
CA LEU A 12 6.84 22.69 14.89
C LEU A 12 7.30 21.26 14.57
N LEU A 13 8.36 20.77 15.24
CA LEU A 13 8.83 19.39 15.06
C LEU A 13 7.77 18.36 15.47
N LEU A 14 7.07 18.60 16.59
CA LEU A 14 5.99 17.70 17.05
C LEU A 14 4.82 17.66 16.07
N LEU A 15 4.44 18.80 15.48
CA LEU A 15 3.39 18.86 14.46
C LEU A 15 3.81 18.09 13.20
N LEU A 16 5.02 18.30 12.69
CA LEU A 16 5.53 17.56 11.53
C LEU A 16 5.59 16.05 11.78
N GLN A 17 6.04 15.62 12.97
CA GLN A 17 6.10 14.21 13.31
C GLN A 17 4.70 13.60 13.45
N ARG A 18 3.73 14.34 13.98
CA ARG A 18 2.34 13.90 14.04
C ARG A 18 1.79 13.67 12.64
N ASP A 19 1.99 14.62 11.73
CA ASP A 19 1.41 14.56 10.39
C ASP A 19 2.00 13.40 9.59
N ALA A 20 3.33 13.21 9.63
CA ALA A 20 3.98 12.05 9.02
C ALA A 20 3.49 10.72 9.60
N ARG A 21 3.16 10.68 10.90
CA ARG A 21 2.65 9.47 11.54
C ARG A 21 1.20 9.18 11.16
N ILE A 22 0.39 10.21 10.94
CA ILE A 22 -0.97 10.05 10.42
C ILE A 22 -0.91 9.48 9.00
N GLU A 23 -0.09 10.07 8.12
CA GLU A 23 0.10 9.57 6.75
C GLU A 23 0.56 8.11 6.73
N GLN A 24 1.51 7.75 7.61
CA GLN A 24 1.97 6.38 7.75
C GLN A 24 0.86 5.42 8.20
N LEU A 25 0.06 5.82 9.19
CA LEU A 25 -1.06 5.01 9.68
C LEU A 25 -2.15 4.86 8.64
N GLU A 26 -2.45 5.91 7.87
CA GLU A 26 -3.38 5.85 6.75
C GLU A 26 -2.87 4.90 5.66
N TYR A 27 -1.58 4.97 5.34
CA TYR A 27 -0.95 4.06 4.38
C TYR A 27 -1.03 2.61 4.86
N GLU A 28 -0.64 2.32 6.11
CA GLU A 28 -0.71 0.97 6.70
C GLU A 28 -2.14 0.44 6.81
N ALA A 29 -3.11 1.31 7.08
CA ALA A 29 -4.52 0.93 7.13
C ALA A 29 -5.08 0.57 5.75
N THR A 30 -4.49 1.10 4.67
CA THR A 30 -5.02 0.96 3.32
C THR A 30 -4.21 0.04 2.40
N HIS A 31 -2.93 -0.19 2.69
CA HIS A 31 -2.01 -0.94 1.85
C HIS A 31 -1.50 -2.21 2.56
N ASP A 32 -1.13 -3.20 1.76
CA ASP A 32 -0.39 -4.37 2.23
C ASP A 32 1.08 -4.02 2.43
N HIS A 33 1.60 -4.30 3.63
CA HIS A 33 2.95 -3.95 4.05
C HIS A 33 4.08 -4.58 3.22
N LEU A 34 3.85 -5.77 2.63
CA LEU A 34 4.86 -6.49 1.87
C LEU A 34 4.92 -6.02 0.41
N THR A 35 3.75 -5.82 -0.19
CA THR A 35 3.63 -5.56 -1.63
C THR A 35 3.47 -4.08 -1.97
N GLY A 36 2.98 -3.27 -1.02
CA GLY A 36 2.63 -1.86 -1.23
C GLY A 36 1.37 -1.65 -2.09
N ALA A 37 0.66 -2.72 -2.48
CA ALA A 37 -0.64 -2.64 -3.14
C ALA A 37 -1.75 -2.35 -2.12
N TYR A 38 -2.95 -1.96 -2.56
CA TYR A 38 -4.08 -1.87 -1.65
C TYR A 38 -4.34 -3.21 -0.96
N ASN A 39 -4.59 -3.16 0.34
CA ASN A 39 -4.96 -4.34 1.10
C ASN A 39 -6.38 -4.80 0.72
N ARG A 40 -6.74 -5.99 1.19
CA ARG A 40 -8.02 -6.62 0.88
C ARG A 40 -9.24 -5.77 1.28
N SER A 41 -9.17 -5.05 2.40
CA SER A 41 -10.26 -4.21 2.88
C SER A 41 -10.48 -3.03 1.93
N THR A 42 -9.41 -2.31 1.60
CA THR A 42 -9.46 -1.19 0.64
C THR A 42 -9.93 -1.65 -0.73
N PHE A 43 -9.43 -2.78 -1.22
CA PHE A 43 -9.87 -3.36 -2.49
C PHE A 43 -11.39 -3.54 -2.56
N TYR A 44 -12.02 -4.13 -1.53
CA TYR A 44 -13.47 -4.33 -1.55
C TYR A 44 -14.24 -3.02 -1.49
N THR A 45 -13.79 -2.04 -0.71
CA THR A 45 -14.39 -0.71 -0.67
C THR A 45 -14.36 -0.06 -2.05
N LEU A 46 -13.21 -0.11 -2.74
CA LEU A 46 -13.07 0.45 -4.10
C LEU A 46 -13.93 -0.31 -5.11
N LEU A 47 -14.00 -1.63 -5.02
CA LEU A 47 -14.83 -2.46 -5.88
C LEU A 47 -16.32 -2.17 -5.69
N GLU A 48 -16.78 -2.01 -4.45
CA GLU A 48 -18.17 -1.64 -4.17
C GLU A 48 -18.52 -0.28 -4.78
N HIS A 49 -17.64 0.71 -4.61
CA HIS A 49 -17.79 2.01 -5.26
C HIS A 49 -17.85 1.91 -6.78
N ALA A 50 -16.99 1.08 -7.40
CA ALA A 50 -17.00 0.85 -8.85
C ALA A 50 -18.33 0.21 -9.31
N CYS A 51 -18.83 -0.77 -8.57
CA CYS A 51 -20.11 -1.44 -8.85
C CYS A 51 -21.33 -0.50 -8.77
N GLN A 52 -21.27 0.55 -7.95
CA GLN A 52 -22.36 1.53 -7.81
C GLN A 52 -22.40 2.54 -8.97
N GLN A 53 -21.31 2.71 -9.72
CA GLN A 53 -21.23 3.67 -10.84
C GLN A 53 -21.81 3.07 -12.13
N ARG A 54 -23.14 3.22 -12.31
CA ARG A 54 -23.89 2.62 -13.43
C ARG A 54 -23.36 2.96 -14.83
N ASP A 55 -22.78 4.15 -15.01
CA ASP A 55 -22.31 4.63 -16.32
C ASP A 55 -20.82 4.35 -16.57
N ARG A 56 -20.11 3.72 -15.60
CA ARG A 56 -18.69 3.43 -15.72
C ARG A 56 -18.46 1.93 -15.84
N GLN A 57 -17.92 1.52 -16.98
CA GLN A 57 -17.47 0.14 -17.18
C GLN A 57 -16.11 -0.07 -16.51
N PHE A 58 -15.93 -1.25 -15.90
CA PHE A 58 -14.66 -1.71 -15.37
C PHE A 58 -14.49 -3.20 -15.67
N ALA A 59 -13.24 -3.67 -15.62
CA ALA A 59 -12.89 -5.07 -15.67
C ALA A 59 -12.21 -5.45 -14.36
N LEU A 60 -12.49 -6.65 -13.86
CA LEU A 60 -11.80 -7.22 -12.70
C LEU A 60 -10.94 -8.39 -13.16
N LEU A 61 -9.66 -8.35 -12.82
CA LEU A 61 -8.72 -9.43 -13.07
C LEU A 61 -8.30 -10.04 -11.72
N PHE A 62 -8.34 -11.36 -11.63
CA PHE A 62 -7.81 -12.11 -10.50
C PHE A 62 -6.64 -12.96 -10.99
N CYS A 63 -5.47 -12.74 -10.40
CA CYS A 63 -4.22 -13.43 -10.75
C CYS A 63 -3.67 -14.17 -9.56
N ASP A 64 -3.15 -15.37 -9.80
CA ASP A 64 -2.40 -16.16 -8.83
C ASP A 64 -0.98 -16.43 -9.36
N LEU A 65 -0.01 -16.57 -8.45
CA LEU A 65 1.37 -16.87 -8.82
C LEU A 65 1.57 -18.39 -8.88
N ASN A 66 1.62 -18.92 -10.09
CA ASN A 66 1.90 -20.34 -10.32
C ASN A 66 3.20 -20.76 -9.64
N ASP A 67 3.18 -21.96 -9.03
CA ASP A 67 4.32 -22.58 -8.34
C ASP A 67 4.97 -21.72 -7.23
N PHE A 68 4.28 -20.71 -6.71
CA PHE A 68 4.81 -19.86 -5.64
C PHE A 68 5.18 -20.63 -4.37
N LYS A 69 4.43 -21.69 -4.04
CA LYS A 69 4.77 -22.61 -2.96
C LYS A 69 6.12 -23.32 -3.21
N GLY A 70 6.44 -23.66 -4.45
CA GLY A 70 7.74 -24.25 -4.81
C GLY A 70 8.91 -23.30 -4.52
N ILE A 71 8.73 -22.00 -4.72
CA ILE A 71 9.72 -20.97 -4.34
C ILE A 71 9.93 -20.99 -2.82
N ASN A 72 8.84 -20.96 -2.05
CA ASN A 72 8.91 -21.03 -0.59
C ASN A 72 9.58 -22.30 -0.09
N ASP A 73 9.19 -23.46 -0.64
CA ASP A 73 9.67 -24.76 -0.19
C ASP A 73 11.16 -24.97 -0.55
N THR A 74 11.63 -24.39 -1.67
CA THR A 74 13.03 -24.53 -2.15
C THR A 74 13.98 -23.48 -1.57
N HIS A 75 13.50 -22.25 -1.40
CA HIS A 75 14.34 -21.08 -1.07
C HIS A 75 13.95 -20.37 0.23
N GLY A 76 12.91 -20.85 0.92
CA GLY A 76 12.40 -20.28 2.17
C GLY A 76 11.44 -19.10 1.97
N HIS A 77 10.71 -18.77 3.04
CA HIS A 77 9.68 -17.72 3.02
C HIS A 77 10.23 -16.34 2.64
N ALA A 78 11.43 -15.98 3.07
CA ALA A 78 12.03 -14.70 2.71
C ALA A 78 12.23 -14.55 1.18
N ALA A 79 12.53 -15.66 0.48
CA ALA A 79 12.63 -15.64 -0.98
C ALA A 79 11.24 -15.52 -1.64
N GLY A 80 10.22 -16.16 -1.07
CA GLY A 80 8.83 -15.97 -1.49
C GLY A 80 8.36 -14.53 -1.31
N ASP A 81 8.64 -13.92 -0.17
CA ASP A 81 8.31 -12.52 0.12
C ASP A 81 8.94 -11.58 -0.91
N LEU A 82 10.22 -11.78 -1.24
CA LEU A 82 10.91 -11.04 -2.30
C LEU A 82 10.25 -11.25 -3.67
N ALA A 83 9.90 -12.48 -4.02
CA ALA A 83 9.25 -12.80 -5.29
C ALA A 83 7.86 -12.15 -5.39
N LEU A 84 7.09 -12.17 -4.30
CA LEU A 84 5.77 -11.56 -4.22
C LEU A 84 5.85 -10.03 -4.31
N ALA A 85 6.73 -9.41 -3.53
CA ALA A 85 6.96 -7.96 -3.57
C ALA A 85 7.42 -7.50 -4.96
N GLN A 86 8.32 -8.24 -5.61
CA GLN A 86 8.77 -7.90 -6.97
C GLN A 86 7.67 -8.08 -8.01
N THR A 87 6.80 -9.08 -7.85
CA THR A 87 5.67 -9.29 -8.75
C THR A 87 4.65 -8.16 -8.62
N ALA A 88 4.29 -7.79 -7.39
CA ALA A 88 3.41 -6.66 -7.13
C ALA A 88 3.99 -5.35 -7.72
N ARG A 89 5.28 -5.09 -7.50
CA ARG A 89 5.97 -3.93 -8.08
C ARG A 89 5.88 -3.88 -9.60
N ARG A 90 6.02 -5.02 -10.28
CA ARG A 90 5.89 -5.11 -11.74
C ARG A 90 4.47 -4.83 -12.22
N ILE A 91 3.46 -5.35 -11.50
CA ILE A 91 2.05 -5.09 -11.78
C ILE A 91 1.74 -3.61 -11.59
N LEU A 92 2.10 -3.04 -10.44
CA LEU A 92 1.91 -1.61 -10.12
C LEU A 92 2.61 -0.68 -11.10
N GLY A 93 3.81 -1.05 -11.58
CA GLY A 93 4.53 -0.29 -12.60
C GLY A 93 3.93 -0.39 -14.01
N ALA A 94 3.06 -1.38 -14.25
CA ALA A 94 2.37 -1.59 -15.52
C ALA A 94 0.93 -1.08 -15.52
N THR A 95 0.40 -0.65 -14.37
CA THR A 95 -0.92 -0.03 -14.24
C THR A 95 -0.83 1.50 -14.24
N ARG A 96 -1.94 2.16 -14.58
CA ARG A 96 -2.07 3.62 -14.45
C ARG A 96 -2.61 3.98 -13.07
N VAL A 97 -2.44 5.25 -12.70
CA VAL A 97 -3.02 5.82 -11.49
C VAL A 97 -4.54 5.56 -11.47
N GLY A 98 -5.01 4.87 -10.42
CA GLY A 98 -6.42 4.53 -10.21
C GLY A 98 -6.83 3.12 -10.65
N ASP A 99 -5.92 2.29 -11.18
CA ASP A 99 -6.19 0.88 -11.52
C ASP A 99 -5.73 -0.11 -10.44
N ALA A 100 -4.80 0.29 -9.56
CA ALA A 100 -4.15 -0.60 -8.59
C ALA A 100 -4.04 0.02 -7.20
#